data_AF-A0A5N3URQ7-F1
#
_entry.id   AF-A0A5N3URQ7-F1
#
_cell.length_a   1.000
_cell.length_b   1.000
_cell.length_c   1.000
_cell.angle_alpha   90.00
_cell.angle_beta   90.00
_cell.angle_gamma   90.00
#
_symmetry.space_group_name_H-M   'P 1'
#
loop_
_entity.id
_entity.type
_entity.pdbx_description
1 polymer ?
#
loop_
_entity_poly.entity_id
_entity_poly.type
_entity_poly.pdbx_seq_one_letter_code
_entity_poly.pdbx_strand_id
1 'polypeptide(L)'
;MTRAGALLLLCAALLLITGGRCDDICPALRDTVDLFISGTHDEYIEQVEKYNQNPAVLETADTLKSCVDERLTAEDKQDALSALNKIYSSSLC
;
A
#
# COMPACT_ATOMS: atom_id res chain seq x y z
N MET A 1 20.54 31.37 23.01
CA MET A 1 20.73 30.51 21.81
C MET A 1 21.25 31.37 20.68
N THR A 2 22.33 30.99 20.00
CA THR A 2 22.83 31.73 18.82
C THR A 2 21.95 31.45 17.62
N ARG A 3 21.89 32.39 16.66
CA ARG A 3 21.11 32.26 15.41
C ARG A 3 21.46 30.96 14.65
N ALA A 4 22.74 30.58 14.70
CA ALA A 4 23.25 29.32 14.14
C ALA A 4 22.72 28.07 14.88
N GLY A 5 22.62 28.13 16.21
CA GLY A 5 22.06 27.02 17.00
C GLY A 5 20.57 26.80 16.73
N ALA A 6 19.80 27.87 16.55
CA ALA A 6 18.39 27.77 16.17
C ALA A 6 18.22 27.15 14.77
N LEU A 7 19.09 27.50 13.81
CA LEU A 7 19.09 26.92 12.47
C LEU A 7 19.44 25.43 12.47
N LEU A 8 20.44 25.02 13.27
CA LEU A 8 20.81 23.61 13.41
C LEU A 8 19.68 22.76 14.02
N LEU A 9 19.00 23.28 15.04
CA LEU A 9 17.85 22.60 15.64
C LEU A 9 16.66 22.52 14.68
N LEU A 10 16.42 23.56 13.87
CA LEU A 10 15.41 23.54 12.80
C LEU A 10 15.74 22.51 11.72
N CYS A 11 16.99 22.41 11.27
CA CYS A 11 17.41 21.39 10.31
C CYS A 11 17.28 19.98 10.88
N ALA A 12 17.67 19.76 12.14
CA ALA A 12 17.50 18.47 12.81
C ALA A 12 16.00 18.12 12.97
N ALA A 13 15.16 19.09 13.32
CA ALA A 13 13.72 18.89 13.38
C ALA A 13 13.13 18.55 12.01
N LEU A 14 13.54 19.22 10.93
CA LEU A 14 13.11 18.90 9.56
C LEU A 14 13.50 17.48 9.15
N LEU A 15 14.71 17.02 9.49
CA LEU A 15 15.17 15.64 9.25
C LEU A 15 14.41 14.59 10.08
N LEU A 16 13.91 14.97 11.26
CA LEU A 16 13.07 14.10 12.09
C LEU A 16 11.61 14.09 11.61
N ILE A 17 11.15 15.18 10.96
CA ILE A 17 9.82 15.27 10.34
C ILE A 17 9.77 14.54 8.99
N THR A 18 10.92 14.30 8.34
CA THR A 18 11.03 13.40 7.17
C THR A 18 10.98 11.92 7.54
N GLY A 19 10.44 11.56 8.71
CA GLY A 19 10.06 10.18 9.02
C GLY A 19 9.24 9.61 7.86
N GLY A 20 9.66 8.44 7.36
CA GLY A 20 9.21 7.82 6.11
C GLY A 20 7.72 8.00 5.89
N ARG A 21 7.36 8.97 5.06
CA ARG A 21 6.07 8.93 4.39
C ARG A 21 6.24 7.88 3.32
N CYS A 22 5.28 6.95 3.21
CA CYS A 22 5.17 6.06 2.05
C CYS A 22 4.75 6.81 0.77
N ASP A 23 5.18 8.07 0.61
CA ASP A 23 5.17 8.76 -0.68
C ASP A 23 5.88 7.90 -1.75
N ASP A 24 6.75 6.97 -1.31
CA ASP A 24 7.51 6.00 -2.14
C ASP A 24 7.10 4.53 -1.94
N ILE A 25 5.88 4.20 -1.44
CA ILE A 25 5.48 2.78 -1.45
C ILE A 25 5.57 2.26 -2.88
N CYS A 26 6.21 1.10 -3.06
CA CYS A 26 6.46 0.53 -4.38
C CYS A 26 5.15 0.51 -5.19
N PRO A 27 5.06 1.21 -6.33
CA PRO A 27 3.82 1.31 -7.09
C PRO A 27 3.25 -0.06 -7.45
N ALA A 28 4.12 -1.01 -7.82
CA ALA A 28 3.73 -2.39 -8.09
C ALA A 28 3.02 -3.06 -6.91
N LEU A 29 3.48 -2.83 -5.67
CA LEU A 29 2.83 -3.36 -4.48
C LEU A 29 1.47 -2.71 -4.27
N ARG A 30 1.42 -1.38 -4.36
CA ARG A 30 0.18 -0.62 -4.20
C ARG A 30 -0.88 -1.06 -5.23
N ASP A 31 -0.52 -1.12 -6.50
CA ASP A 31 -1.42 -1.51 -7.59
C ASP A 31 -1.93 -2.95 -7.39
N THR A 32 -1.05 -3.86 -6.93
CA THR A 32 -1.44 -5.25 -6.66
C THR A 32 -2.45 -5.34 -5.50
N VAL A 33 -2.25 -4.58 -4.43
CA VAL A 33 -3.19 -4.53 -3.29
C VAL A 33 -4.51 -3.87 -3.68
N ASP A 34 -4.46 -2.77 -4.44
CA ASP A 34 -5.67 -2.07 -4.90
C ASP A 34 -6.52 -2.99 -5.82
N LEU A 35 -5.87 -3.75 -6.71
CA LEU A 35 -6.53 -4.76 -7.55
C LEU A 35 -7.09 -5.93 -6.73
N PHE A 36 -6.36 -6.39 -5.71
CA PHE A 36 -6.85 -7.45 -4.83
C PHE A 36 -8.17 -7.06 -4.15
N ILE A 37 -8.26 -5.83 -3.64
CA ILE A 37 -9.44 -5.33 -2.93
C ILE A 37 -10.58 -4.95 -3.88
N SER A 38 -10.28 -4.24 -4.96
CA SER A 38 -11.29 -3.52 -5.76
C SER A 38 -11.27 -3.80 -7.25
N GLY A 39 -10.18 -4.35 -7.78
CA GLY A 39 -10.10 -4.79 -9.17
C GLY A 39 -10.98 -6.00 -9.45
N THR A 40 -11.18 -6.30 -10.73
CA THR A 40 -11.80 -7.56 -11.14
C THR A 40 -10.88 -8.73 -10.78
N HIS A 41 -11.47 -9.94 -10.71
CA HIS A 41 -10.72 -11.16 -10.46
C HIS A 41 -9.58 -11.34 -11.48
N ASP A 42 -9.91 -11.25 -12.77
CA ASP A 42 -8.94 -11.45 -13.86
C ASP A 42 -7.82 -10.41 -13.84
N GLU A 43 -8.13 -9.13 -13.62
CA GLU A 43 -7.10 -8.07 -13.55
C GLU A 43 -6.11 -8.32 -12.41
N TYR A 44 -6.58 -8.80 -11.25
CA TYR A 44 -5.70 -9.16 -10.15
C TYR A 44 -4.81 -10.36 -10.48
N ILE A 45 -5.37 -11.41 -11.10
CA ILE A 45 -4.58 -12.60 -11.49
C ILE A 45 -3.53 -12.25 -12.54
N GLU A 46 -3.91 -11.52 -13.59
CA GLU A 46 -2.98 -11.02 -14.60
C GLU A 46 -1.87 -10.15 -13.98
N GLN A 47 -2.19 -9.38 -12.94
CA GLN A 47 -1.18 -8.60 -12.22
C GLN A 47 -0.20 -9.49 -11.45
N VAL A 48 -0.67 -10.53 -10.75
CA VAL A 48 0.20 -11.46 -10.02
C VAL A 48 1.10 -12.25 -10.98
N GLU A 49 0.56 -12.70 -12.11
CA GLU A 49 1.30 -13.46 -13.14
C GLU A 49 2.52 -12.72 -13.69
N LYS A 50 2.49 -11.38 -13.74
CA LYS A 50 3.64 -10.56 -14.15
C LYS A 50 4.86 -10.74 -13.26
N TYR A 51 4.66 -11.08 -11.98
CA TYR A 51 5.74 -11.22 -10.99
C TYR A 51 6.06 -12.67 -10.67
N ASN A 52 5.08 -13.57 -10.75
CA ASN A 52 5.29 -14.97 -10.43
C ASN A 52 4.36 -15.91 -11.22
N GLN A 53 4.97 -16.76 -12.05
CA GLN A 53 4.26 -17.74 -12.88
C GLN A 53 4.19 -19.13 -12.23
N ASN A 54 4.56 -19.27 -10.96
CA ASN A 54 4.44 -20.54 -10.25
C ASN A 54 2.96 -20.90 -10.09
N PRO A 55 2.49 -22.06 -10.61
CA PRO A 55 1.08 -22.43 -10.56
C PRO A 55 0.48 -22.45 -9.15
N ALA A 56 1.25 -22.85 -8.14
CA ALA A 56 0.77 -22.87 -6.76
C ALA A 56 0.54 -21.46 -6.19
N VAL A 57 1.32 -20.47 -6.65
CA VAL A 57 1.13 -19.06 -6.27
C VAL A 57 -0.13 -18.50 -6.94
N LEU A 58 -0.36 -18.84 -8.21
CA LEU A 58 -1.56 -18.42 -8.94
C LEU A 58 -2.83 -19.05 -8.38
N GLU A 59 -2.81 -20.34 -8.05
CA GLU A 59 -3.93 -21.02 -7.37
C GLU A 59 -4.23 -20.39 -6.00
N THR A 60 -3.19 -20.02 -5.24
CA THR A 60 -3.37 -19.31 -3.97
C THR A 60 -3.98 -17.92 -4.19
N ALA A 61 -3.50 -17.18 -5.19
CA ALA A 61 -4.02 -15.85 -5.52
C ALA A 61 -5.50 -15.92 -5.94
N ASP A 62 -5.84 -16.87 -6.80
CA ASP A 62 -7.22 -17.16 -7.25
C ASP A 62 -8.16 -17.46 -6.08
N THR A 63 -7.73 -18.36 -5.19
CA THR A 63 -8.50 -18.73 -4.00
C THR A 63 -8.77 -17.53 -3.09
N LEU A 64 -7.72 -16.73 -2.81
CA LEU A 64 -7.85 -15.57 -1.93
C LEU A 64 -8.69 -14.45 -2.56
N LYS A 65 -8.54 -14.21 -3.86
CA LYS A 65 -9.31 -13.19 -4.58
C LYS A 65 -10.79 -13.54 -4.63
N SER A 66 -11.11 -14.79 -4.95
CA SER A 66 -12.49 -15.30 -4.90
C SER A 66 -13.11 -15.07 -3.52
N CYS A 67 -12.38 -15.38 -2.45
CA CYS A 67 -12.85 -15.19 -1.09
C CYS A 67 -13.12 -13.70 -0.77
N VAL A 68 -12.21 -12.80 -1.13
CA VAL A 68 -12.39 -11.36 -0.89
C VAL A 68 -13.57 -10.80 -1.69
N ASP A 69 -13.75 -11.23 -2.94
CA ASP A 69 -14.85 -10.78 -3.79
C ASP A 69 -16.22 -11.30 -3.33
N GLU A 70 -16.29 -12.52 -2.79
CA GLU A 70 -17.53 -13.07 -2.23
C GLU A 70 -17.88 -12.48 -0.86
N ARG A 71 -16.88 -12.14 -0.05
CA ARG A 71 -17.07 -11.80 1.37
C ARG A 71 -17.17 -10.31 1.65
N LEU A 72 -16.41 -9.48 0.93
CA LEU A 72 -16.39 -8.04 1.16
C LEU A 72 -17.49 -7.37 0.37
N THR A 73 -18.34 -6.64 1.08
CA THR A 73 -19.30 -5.74 0.43
C THR A 73 -18.58 -4.56 -0.22
N ALA A 74 -19.31 -3.80 -1.04
CA ALA A 74 -18.76 -2.57 -1.61
C ALA A 74 -18.32 -1.56 -0.53
N GLU A 75 -19.03 -1.50 0.60
CA GLU A 75 -18.68 -0.66 1.74
C GLU A 75 -17.39 -1.15 2.41
N ASP A 76 -17.26 -2.45 2.67
CA ASP A 76 -16.02 -3.03 3.24
C ASP A 76 -14.80 -2.75 2.36
N LYS A 77 -14.96 -2.88 1.04
CA LYS A 77 -13.89 -2.58 0.06
C LYS A 77 -13.49 -1.10 0.11
N GLN A 78 -14.47 -0.20 0.16
CA GLN A 78 -14.22 1.24 0.25
C GLN A 78 -13.52 1.62 1.57
N ASP A 79 -13.92 1.00 2.67
CA ASP A 79 -13.30 1.21 3.99
C ASP A 79 -11.88 0.65 4.05
N ALA A 80 -11.64 -0.52 3.45
CA ALA A 80 -10.32 -1.10 3.31
C ALA A 80 -9.37 -0.18 2.53
N LEU A 81 -9.81 0.34 1.38
CA LEU A 81 -9.03 1.32 0.60
C LEU A 81 -8.77 2.62 1.37
N SER A 82 -9.75 3.10 2.13
CA SER A 82 -9.58 4.25 3.01
C SER A 82 -8.53 4.01 4.10
N ALA A 83 -8.54 2.81 4.71
CA ALA A 83 -7.54 2.40 5.68
C ALA A 83 -6.14 2.30 5.05
N LEU A 84 -6.01 1.71 3.86
CA LEU A 84 -4.76 1.63 3.12
C LEU A 84 -4.20 3.02 2.79
N ASN A 85 -5.03 3.97 2.36
CA ASN A 85 -4.59 5.36 2.14
C ASN A 85 -4.05 6.03 3.41
N LYS A 86 -4.62 5.73 4.59
CA LYS A 86 -4.07 6.19 5.87
C LYS A 86 -2.72 5.54 6.19
N ILE A 87 -2.55 4.27 5.85
CA ILE A 87 -1.26 3.58 5.97
C ILE A 87 -0.21 4.25 5.06
N TYR A 88 -0.52 4.45 3.78
CA TYR A 88 0.40 5.03 2.80
C TYR A 88 0.79 6.48 3.11
N SER A 89 -0.10 7.24 3.75
CA SER A 89 0.18 8.63 4.15
C SER A 89 0.76 8.77 5.57
N SER A 90 0.90 7.66 6.30
CA SER A 90 1.49 7.63 7.64
C SER A 90 2.98 7.96 7.60
N SER A 91 3.47 8.67 8.61
CA SER A 91 4.92 8.89 8.81
C SER A 91 5.67 7.67 9.33
N LEU A 92 4.94 6.56 9.55
CA LEU A 92 5.48 5.28 10.03
C LEU A 92 5.67 4.25 8.91
N CYS A 93 5.38 4.59 7.67
CA CYS A 93 5.25 3.61 6.58
C CYS A 93 6.59 3.27 5.89
#